data_AF-A0A382M9X8-F1
#
_entry.id   AF-A0A382M9X8-F1
#
_cell.length_a   1.000
_cell.length_b   1.000
_cell.length_c   1.000
_cell.angle_alpha   90.00
_cell.angle_beta   90.00
_cell.angle_gamma   90.00
#
_symmetry.space_group_name_H-M   'P 1'
#
loop_
_entity.id
_entity.type
_entity.pdbx_description
1 polymer ?
#
loop_
_entity_poly.entity_id
_entity_poly.type
_entity_poly.pdbx_seq_one_letter_code
_entity_poly.pdbx_strand_id
1 'polypeptide(L)'
;MAKKCIGVREDTGAQCNRSASSGSDFCYRHQSQEGDTTILHRGADVYHCPQDGAELLYVPKKGYHRCKSCKGVLLSAKAIDPKYAEKISQLNEIESHQEVCPSCAEEANLSIHEVEWTWDDGGYGPFGNKYGIGSKAHYEMANVWLCNNCGSLWVPAQRSGPRRLGGRNLDLLFGWRWGLIGHSMWLDNQVKWREKRLEGEAAKERKLAKRRAKSCNHMDTSGAQCAAPKSQKSTHDQDYCYKHQPK
;
A
#
# COMPACT_ATOMS: atom_id res chain seq x y z
N MET A 1 40.18 18.06 11.64
CA MET A 1 38.97 18.20 10.78
C MET A 1 37.76 18.24 11.69
N ALA A 2 36.77 19.12 11.44
CA ALA A 2 35.56 19.16 12.27
C ALA A 2 34.75 17.87 12.08
N LYS A 3 34.31 17.25 13.18
CA LYS A 3 33.45 16.06 13.14
C LYS A 3 32.16 16.42 12.40
N LYS A 4 31.70 15.57 11.48
CA LYS A 4 30.41 15.78 10.79
C LYS A 4 29.25 15.45 11.72
N CYS A 5 28.15 16.16 11.55
CA CYS A 5 26.91 15.90 12.27
C CYS A 5 26.38 14.50 11.90
N ILE A 6 26.09 13.68 12.91
CA ILE A 6 25.49 12.35 12.72
C ILE A 6 23.98 12.41 12.49
N GLY A 7 23.36 13.56 12.80
CA GLY A 7 21.94 13.80 12.65
C GLY A 7 21.43 13.56 11.23
N VAL A 8 20.14 13.26 11.14
CA VAL A 8 19.48 12.88 9.90
C VAL A 8 18.47 13.94 9.51
N ARG A 9 18.44 14.29 8.22
CA ARG A 9 17.43 15.19 7.71
C ARG A 9 16.05 14.53 7.78
N GLU A 10 15.12 15.20 8.44
CA GLU A 10 13.77 14.68 8.69
C GLU A 10 12.93 14.45 7.42
N ASP A 11 13.20 15.23 6.37
CA ASP A 11 12.47 15.20 5.09
C ASP A 11 12.89 14.02 4.20
N THR A 12 14.16 13.63 4.29
CA THR A 12 14.81 12.76 3.31
C THR A 12 15.44 11.53 3.93
N GLY A 13 15.66 11.48 5.24
CA GLY A 13 16.44 10.41 5.89
C GLY A 13 17.93 10.43 5.54
N ALA A 14 18.40 11.45 4.80
CA ALA A 14 19.80 11.58 4.42
C ALA A 14 20.63 12.10 5.61
N GLN A 15 21.88 11.64 5.72
CA GLN A 15 22.80 12.15 6.73
C GLN A 15 23.04 13.65 6.53
N CYS A 16 23.13 14.38 7.64
CA CYS A 16 23.47 15.78 7.63
C CYS A 16 24.88 15.99 7.04
N ASN A 17 24.99 16.95 6.12
CA ASN A 17 26.28 17.33 5.55
C ASN A 17 26.99 18.45 6.33
N ARG A 18 26.39 18.95 7.42
CA ARG A 18 26.94 20.03 8.25
C ARG A 18 27.94 19.48 9.27
N SER A 19 28.85 20.33 9.72
CA SER A 19 29.72 20.04 10.87
C SER A 19 28.90 19.94 12.15
N ALA A 20 29.35 19.09 13.08
CA ALA A 20 28.80 18.99 14.42
C ALA A 20 29.17 20.23 15.25
N SER A 21 28.35 20.54 16.24
CA SER A 21 28.63 21.62 17.21
C SER A 21 29.74 21.20 18.17
N SER A 22 30.43 22.17 18.77
CA SER A 22 31.46 21.86 19.77
C SER A 22 30.87 21.12 20.97
N GLY A 23 31.41 19.94 21.29
CA GLY A 23 30.95 19.10 22.42
C GLY A 23 29.72 18.23 22.16
N SER A 24 29.20 18.21 20.93
CA SER A 24 28.07 17.35 20.53
C SER A 24 28.39 16.65 19.21
N ASP A 25 27.75 15.50 18.97
CA ASP A 25 27.79 14.81 17.68
C ASP A 25 26.74 15.36 16.69
N PHE A 26 25.90 16.29 17.15
CA PHE A 26 24.86 16.93 16.37
C PHE A 26 25.21 18.39 16.07
N CYS A 27 24.73 18.88 14.93
CA CYS A 27 24.71 20.32 14.66
C CYS A 27 23.52 20.96 15.39
N TYR A 28 23.52 22.28 15.55
CA TYR A 28 22.43 23.02 16.20
C TYR A 28 21.02 22.64 15.68
N ARG A 29 20.88 22.38 14.37
CA ARG A 29 19.58 22.01 13.77
C ARG A 29 19.12 20.58 14.12
N HIS A 30 20.01 19.70 14.52
CA HIS A 30 19.71 18.30 14.86
C HIS A 30 19.93 17.99 16.34
N GLN A 31 20.08 18.99 17.21
CA GLN A 31 20.17 18.77 18.66
C GLN A 31 18.95 18.05 19.23
N SER A 32 17.77 18.20 18.63
CA SER A 32 16.57 17.46 19.05
C SER A 32 16.65 15.94 18.83
N GLN A 33 17.66 15.46 18.10
CA GLN A 33 17.93 14.04 17.88
C GLN A 33 18.97 13.48 18.87
N GLU A 34 19.54 14.35 19.71
CA GLU A 34 20.49 13.99 20.75
C GLU A 34 19.76 13.20 21.85
N GLY A 35 19.97 11.88 21.87
CA GLY A 35 19.25 10.93 22.73
C GLY A 35 18.44 9.87 21.97
N ASP A 36 18.25 10.04 20.65
CA ASP A 36 17.67 8.99 19.81
C ASP A 36 18.71 7.89 19.55
N THR A 37 18.60 6.79 20.28
CA THR A 37 19.50 5.65 20.20
C THR A 37 19.52 5.01 18.81
N THR A 38 18.44 5.12 18.02
CA THR A 38 18.44 4.61 16.64
C THR A 38 19.31 5.43 15.70
N ILE A 39 19.43 6.74 15.93
CA ILE A 39 20.31 7.61 15.14
C ILE A 39 21.76 7.43 15.58
N LEU A 40 22.01 7.27 16.89
CA LEU A 40 23.33 6.97 17.46
C LEU A 40 23.90 5.64 16.95
N HIS A 41 23.07 4.62 16.79
CA HIS A 41 23.49 3.27 16.35
C HIS A 41 23.20 2.98 14.87
N ARG A 42 22.97 4.01 14.05
CA ARG A 42 22.61 3.86 12.63
C ARG A 42 23.61 3.02 11.81
N GLY A 43 24.88 2.99 12.21
CA GLY A 43 25.91 2.16 11.56
C GLY A 43 25.82 0.65 11.87
N ALA A 44 25.03 0.24 12.85
CA ALA A 44 24.88 -1.16 13.25
C ALA A 44 23.66 -1.85 12.60
N ASP A 45 22.60 -1.09 12.29
CA ASP A 45 21.34 -1.60 11.74
C ASP A 45 21.19 -1.17 10.25
N VAL A 46 22.08 -1.68 9.38
CA VAL A 46 22.01 -1.42 7.93
C VAL A 46 21.04 -2.41 7.28
N TYR A 47 19.90 -1.92 6.81
CA TYR A 47 18.89 -2.73 6.14
C TYR A 47 18.99 -2.61 4.62
N HIS A 48 18.72 -3.71 3.91
CA HIS A 48 18.80 -3.76 2.44
C HIS A 48 17.43 -4.07 1.84
N CYS A 49 17.11 -3.42 0.72
CA CYS A 49 15.88 -3.66 -0.01
C CYS A 49 15.87 -5.09 -0.59
N PRO A 50 14.78 -5.85 -0.43
CA PRO A 50 14.74 -7.24 -0.87
C PRO A 50 14.70 -7.36 -2.41
N GLN A 51 14.31 -6.30 -3.11
CA GLN A 51 14.14 -6.29 -4.57
C GLN A 51 15.39 -5.86 -5.36
N ASP A 52 16.15 -4.89 -4.86
CA ASP A 52 17.31 -4.31 -5.57
C ASP A 52 18.60 -4.32 -4.73
N GLY A 53 18.56 -4.86 -3.50
CA GLY A 53 19.71 -4.92 -2.60
C GLY A 53 20.19 -3.56 -2.09
N ALA A 54 19.51 -2.45 -2.43
CA ALA A 54 19.95 -1.12 -2.06
C ALA A 54 19.73 -0.83 -0.57
N GLU A 55 20.66 -0.11 0.06
CA GLU A 55 20.53 0.34 1.45
C GLU A 55 19.25 1.16 1.65
N LEU A 56 18.48 0.79 2.67
CA LEU A 56 17.25 1.47 3.03
C LEU A 56 17.54 2.75 3.82
N LEU A 57 16.79 3.80 3.52
CA LEU A 57 16.88 5.07 4.24
C LEU A 57 16.00 5.07 5.50
N TYR A 58 16.60 5.29 6.67
CA TYR A 58 15.85 5.55 7.89
C TYR A 58 15.16 6.93 7.87
N VAL A 59 13.89 6.98 8.28
CA VAL A 59 13.06 8.20 8.40
C VAL A 59 12.71 8.44 9.87
N PRO A 60 13.49 9.25 10.62
CA PRO A 60 13.37 9.34 12.08
C PRO A 60 11.99 9.76 12.60
N LYS A 61 11.39 10.80 12.02
CA LYS A 61 10.05 11.27 12.41
C LYS A 61 8.94 10.23 12.27
N LYS A 62 9.20 9.16 11.52
CA LYS A 62 8.25 8.12 11.16
C LYS A 62 8.70 6.73 11.61
N GLY A 63 9.87 6.56 12.23
CA GLY A 63 10.32 5.27 12.78
C GLY A 63 10.40 4.09 11.82
N TYR A 64 10.58 4.31 10.51
CA TYR A 64 10.67 3.24 9.50
C TYR A 64 11.82 3.45 8.52
N HIS A 65 12.19 2.39 7.78
CA HIS A 65 13.16 2.46 6.69
C HIS A 65 12.46 2.40 5.33
N ARG A 66 13.01 3.06 4.32
CA ARG A 66 12.38 3.23 3.01
C ARG A 66 13.38 2.96 1.89
N CYS A 67 12.97 2.21 0.88
CA CYS A 67 13.74 2.08 -0.36
C CYS A 67 13.54 3.31 -1.25
N LYS A 68 14.63 3.83 -1.84
CA LYS A 68 14.56 4.95 -2.80
C LYS A 68 13.98 4.54 -4.14
N SER A 69 14.32 3.35 -4.63
CA SER A 69 13.97 2.87 -5.97
C SER A 69 12.53 2.35 -5.97
N CYS A 70 12.27 1.27 -5.23
CA CYS A 70 10.96 0.62 -5.25
C CYS A 70 9.92 1.33 -4.39
N LYS A 71 10.31 2.27 -3.51
CA LYS A 71 9.42 2.95 -2.54
C LYS A 71 8.79 2.04 -1.48
N GLY A 72 9.26 0.80 -1.36
CA GLY A 72 8.88 -0.10 -0.26
C GLY A 72 9.35 0.42 1.08
N VAL A 73 8.68 -0.03 2.14
CA VAL A 73 8.91 0.42 3.51
C VAL A 73 9.14 -0.78 4.41
N LEU A 74 10.20 -0.72 5.22
CA LEU A 74 10.53 -1.70 6.25
C LEU A 74 10.19 -1.14 7.62
N LEU A 75 9.43 -1.93 8.36
CA LEU A 75 9.23 -1.79 9.78
C LEU A 75 10.07 -2.85 10.50
N SER A 76 11.04 -2.40 11.30
CA SER A 76 11.81 -3.31 12.15
C SER A 76 10.91 -3.91 13.23
N ALA A 77 11.29 -5.06 13.79
CA ALA A 77 10.60 -5.69 14.91
C ALA A 77 10.32 -4.73 16.09
N LYS A 78 11.28 -3.84 16.37
CA LYS A 78 11.18 -2.82 17.43
C LYS A 78 10.07 -1.77 17.18
N ALA A 79 9.68 -1.59 15.92
CA ALA A 79 8.70 -0.59 15.48
C ALA A 79 7.29 -1.18 15.32
N ILE A 80 7.12 -2.48 15.52
CA ILE A 80 5.84 -3.18 15.37
C ILE A 80 5.48 -3.79 16.72
N ASP A 81 4.25 -3.55 17.18
CA ASP A 81 3.74 -4.26 18.35
C ASP A 81 3.49 -5.74 17.95
N PRO A 82 4.01 -6.72 18.72
CA PRO A 82 3.91 -8.15 18.41
C PRO A 82 2.50 -8.65 18.08
N LYS A 83 1.46 -8.04 18.66
CA LYS A 83 0.05 -8.31 18.35
C LYS A 83 -0.25 -8.21 16.86
N TYR A 84 0.36 -7.25 16.17
CA TYR A 84 0.10 -7.03 14.75
C TYR A 84 0.80 -8.07 13.89
N ALA A 85 2.00 -8.50 14.25
CA ALA A 85 2.69 -9.60 13.58
C ALA A 85 1.89 -10.90 13.71
N GLU A 86 1.37 -11.21 14.90
CA GLU A 86 0.52 -12.38 15.14
C GLU A 86 -0.79 -12.33 14.31
N LYS A 87 -1.44 -11.17 14.25
CA LYS A 87 -2.65 -11.03 13.43
C LYS A 87 -2.36 -11.17 11.94
N ILE A 88 -1.22 -10.70 11.46
CA ILE A 88 -0.81 -10.83 10.06
C ILE A 88 -0.51 -12.30 9.73
N SER A 89 0.16 -13.02 10.62
CA SER A 89 0.47 -14.44 10.39
C SER A 89 -0.76 -15.35 10.31
N GLN A 90 -1.90 -14.90 10.87
CA GLN A 90 -3.19 -15.58 10.76
C GLN A 90 -3.93 -15.30 9.44
N LEU A 91 -3.44 -14.38 8.60
CA LEU A 91 -4.04 -14.07 7.30
C LEU A 91 -3.58 -15.03 6.22
N ASN A 92 -4.31 -15.02 5.10
CA ASN A 92 -3.99 -15.82 3.92
C ASN A 92 -2.53 -15.59 3.49
N GLU A 93 -1.75 -16.67 3.49
CA GLU A 93 -0.37 -16.68 3.00
C GLU A 93 -0.34 -17.11 1.53
N ILE A 94 0.47 -16.44 0.72
CA ILE A 94 0.73 -16.82 -0.68
C ILE A 94 1.95 -17.75 -0.69
N GLU A 95 1.77 -18.99 -1.15
CA GLU A 95 2.77 -20.08 -1.13
C GLU A 95 4.03 -19.87 -2.01
N SER A 96 4.26 -18.68 -2.55
CA SER A 96 5.30 -18.50 -3.56
C SER A 96 5.89 -17.11 -3.48
N HIS A 97 7.02 -16.93 -2.80
CA HIS A 97 8.14 -16.07 -3.22
C HIS A 97 9.37 -16.35 -2.31
N GLN A 98 10.55 -16.55 -2.92
CA GLN A 98 11.84 -16.50 -2.21
C GLN A 98 12.33 -15.05 -2.20
N GLU A 99 11.85 -14.24 -1.26
CA GLU A 99 12.41 -12.91 -0.99
C GLU A 99 13.11 -12.94 0.37
N VAL A 100 14.30 -12.34 0.42
CA VAL A 100 15.17 -12.37 1.61
C VAL A 100 14.74 -11.28 2.58
N CYS A 101 14.70 -11.60 3.88
CA CYS A 101 14.41 -10.62 4.91
C CYS A 101 15.39 -9.43 4.89
N PRO A 102 14.91 -8.18 4.77
CA PRO A 102 15.75 -6.97 4.82
C PRO A 102 16.56 -6.79 6.11
N SER A 103 16.15 -7.47 7.18
CA SER A 103 16.64 -7.30 8.55
C SER A 103 17.45 -8.47 9.08
N CYS A 104 17.41 -9.63 8.46
CA CYS A 104 18.20 -10.79 8.89
C CYS A 104 19.55 -10.80 8.17
N ALA A 105 20.62 -11.10 8.90
CA ALA A 105 21.96 -11.29 8.32
C ALA A 105 22.07 -12.62 7.56
N GLU A 106 21.28 -13.62 7.95
CA GLU A 106 21.13 -14.90 7.26
C GLU A 106 19.86 -14.85 6.39
N GLU A 107 19.82 -15.64 5.31
CA GLU A 107 18.72 -15.74 4.33
C GLU A 107 17.43 -16.26 4.98
N ALA A 108 16.79 -15.42 5.78
CA ALA A 108 15.53 -15.73 6.43
C ALA A 108 14.40 -15.57 5.43
N ASN A 109 13.60 -16.62 5.31
CA ASN A 109 12.41 -16.62 4.47
C ASN A 109 11.39 -15.61 5.01
N LEU A 110 10.76 -14.89 4.07
CA LEU A 110 9.62 -14.02 4.33
C LEU A 110 8.33 -14.77 4.00
N SER A 111 7.34 -14.71 4.89
CA SER A 111 5.96 -15.11 4.57
C SER A 111 5.23 -13.92 3.97
N ILE A 112 4.50 -14.15 2.88
CA ILE A 112 3.74 -13.09 2.20
C ILE A 112 2.27 -13.26 2.51
N HIS A 113 1.69 -12.28 3.18
CA HIS A 113 0.29 -12.28 3.56
C HIS A 113 -0.51 -11.29 2.72
N GLU A 114 -1.70 -11.70 2.29
CA GLU A 114 -2.69 -10.83 1.67
C GLU A 114 -3.46 -10.06 2.73
N VAL A 115 -3.51 -8.75 2.56
CA VAL A 115 -4.21 -7.83 3.45
C VAL A 115 -5.17 -6.94 2.69
N GLU A 116 -6.36 -6.77 3.23
CA GLU A 116 -7.35 -5.80 2.76
C GLU A 116 -6.97 -4.42 3.26
N TRP A 117 -7.18 -3.40 2.44
CA TRP A 117 -6.99 -2.00 2.82
C TRP A 117 -8.03 -1.11 2.15
N THR A 118 -8.14 0.12 2.64
CA THR A 118 -9.15 1.07 2.17
C THR A 118 -8.58 2.44 1.92
N TRP A 119 -9.19 3.14 0.96
CA TRP A 119 -8.91 4.54 0.69
C TRP A 119 -10.17 5.26 0.22
N ASP A 120 -10.18 6.58 0.38
CA ASP A 120 -11.21 7.46 -0.15
C ASP A 120 -10.64 8.34 -1.27
N ASP A 121 -11.49 8.68 -2.24
CA ASP A 121 -11.17 9.59 -3.34
C ASP A 121 -10.92 11.04 -2.91
N GLY A 122 -11.00 11.34 -1.61
CA GLY A 122 -10.73 12.67 -1.05
C GLY A 122 -11.64 13.74 -1.63
N GLY A 123 -12.84 13.37 -2.11
CA GLY A 123 -13.77 14.26 -2.78
C GLY A 123 -14.19 15.41 -1.86
N TYR A 124 -13.85 16.64 -2.25
CA TYR A 124 -14.54 17.83 -1.72
C TYR A 124 -15.97 17.78 -2.25
N GLY A 125 -16.95 17.66 -1.34
CA GLY A 125 -18.35 17.83 -1.72
C GLY A 125 -18.60 19.20 -2.33
N PRO A 126 -19.78 19.43 -2.94
CA PRO A 126 -20.16 20.73 -3.51
C PRO A 126 -20.13 21.90 -2.51
N PHE A 127 -19.96 21.63 -1.21
CA PHE A 127 -19.86 22.61 -0.13
C PHE A 127 -18.47 22.66 0.55
N GLY A 128 -17.42 22.16 -0.10
CA GLY A 128 -16.05 22.29 0.42
C GLY A 128 -15.72 21.39 1.63
N ASN A 129 -16.61 20.45 1.98
CA ASN A 129 -16.39 19.48 3.04
C ASN A 129 -15.68 18.23 2.49
N LYS A 130 -14.54 17.89 3.11
CA LYS A 130 -13.67 16.74 2.77
C LYS A 130 -14.35 15.37 2.86
N TYR A 131 -15.48 15.29 3.57
CA TYR A 131 -16.31 14.10 3.74
C TYR A 131 -17.71 14.28 3.13
N GLY A 132 -17.83 15.13 2.11
CA GLY A 132 -19.11 15.48 1.49
C GLY A 132 -19.79 14.31 0.79
N ILE A 133 -21.08 14.50 0.51
CA ILE A 133 -21.94 13.60 -0.27
C ILE A 133 -21.29 13.40 -1.65
N GLY A 134 -20.65 12.24 -1.85
CA GLY A 134 -19.92 11.92 -3.08
C GLY A 134 -18.59 11.17 -2.86
N SER A 135 -18.01 11.24 -1.66
CA SER A 135 -16.81 10.46 -1.32
C SER A 135 -17.09 8.95 -1.44
N LYS A 136 -16.25 8.24 -2.18
CA LYS A 136 -16.36 6.78 -2.34
C LYS A 136 -15.20 6.11 -1.62
N ALA A 137 -15.57 5.20 -0.72
CA ALA A 137 -14.62 4.24 -0.17
C ALA A 137 -14.30 3.18 -1.21
N HIS A 138 -13.00 2.95 -1.39
CA HIS A 138 -12.44 1.90 -2.19
C HIS A 138 -11.86 0.83 -1.27
N TYR A 139 -12.05 -0.42 -1.66
CA TYR A 139 -11.57 -1.61 -0.96
C TYR A 139 -10.69 -2.39 -1.92
N GLU A 140 -9.44 -2.63 -1.53
CA GLU A 140 -8.44 -3.28 -2.36
C GLU A 140 -7.60 -4.24 -1.50
N MET A 141 -6.84 -5.12 -2.15
CA MET A 141 -5.87 -6.00 -1.50
C MET A 141 -4.45 -5.48 -1.71
N ALA A 142 -3.58 -5.76 -0.75
CA ALA A 142 -2.15 -5.55 -0.81
C ALA A 142 -1.43 -6.78 -0.28
N ASN A 143 -0.14 -6.90 -0.61
CA ASN A 143 0.72 -7.94 -0.06
C ASN A 143 1.65 -7.29 0.96
N VAL A 144 1.83 -7.94 2.12
CA VAL A 144 2.81 -7.55 3.14
C VAL A 144 3.67 -8.75 3.49
N TRP A 145 4.95 -8.51 3.78
CA TRP A 145 5.91 -9.60 3.96
C TRP A 145 6.40 -9.59 5.40
N LEU A 146 6.09 -10.65 6.13
CA LEU A 146 6.47 -10.82 7.52
C LEU A 146 7.68 -11.74 7.61
N CYS A 147 8.70 -11.33 8.37
CA CYS A 147 9.81 -12.24 8.66
C CYS A 147 9.47 -13.10 9.87
N ASN A 148 9.48 -14.42 9.67
CA ASN A 148 9.22 -15.38 10.75
C ASN A 148 10.34 -15.45 11.80
N ASN A 149 11.57 -15.02 11.44
CA ASN A 149 12.71 -15.07 12.35
C ASN A 149 12.79 -13.83 13.25
N CYS A 150 12.73 -12.64 12.66
CA CYS A 150 12.93 -11.39 13.42
C CYS A 150 11.65 -10.59 13.63
N GLY A 151 10.53 -10.93 12.98
CA GLY A 151 9.27 -10.20 13.12
C GLY A 151 9.23 -8.85 12.39
N SER A 152 10.21 -8.53 11.54
CA SER A 152 10.15 -7.34 10.69
C SER A 152 9.06 -7.46 9.63
N LEU A 153 8.42 -6.35 9.30
CA LEU A 153 7.39 -6.28 8.26
C LEU A 153 7.87 -5.40 7.11
N TRP A 154 7.89 -5.97 5.91
CA TRP A 154 8.10 -5.23 4.68
C TRP A 154 6.78 -4.97 3.97
N VAL A 155 6.55 -3.71 3.64
CA VAL A 155 5.40 -3.24 2.88
C VAL A 155 5.90 -2.79 1.51
N PRO A 156 5.70 -3.58 0.44
CA PRO A 156 6.09 -3.17 -0.90
C PRO A 156 5.31 -1.92 -1.33
N ALA A 157 5.88 -1.17 -2.27
CA ALA A 157 5.15 -0.03 -2.80
C ALA A 157 3.92 -0.47 -3.57
N GLN A 158 2.80 0.11 -3.19
CA GLN A 158 1.56 -0.23 -3.82
C GLN A 158 1.44 0.50 -5.16
N ARG A 159 1.23 -0.27 -6.23
CA ARG A 159 1.05 0.26 -7.60
C ARG A 159 -0.40 0.60 -7.91
N SER A 160 -1.35 0.15 -7.09
CA SER A 160 -2.78 0.45 -7.20
C SER A 160 -3.19 1.54 -6.20
N GLY A 161 -4.13 2.41 -6.61
CA GLY A 161 -4.55 3.60 -5.88
C GLY A 161 -4.27 4.92 -6.60
N PRO A 162 -4.84 6.05 -6.15
CA PRO A 162 -4.71 7.33 -6.84
C PRO A 162 -3.26 7.82 -6.76
N ARG A 163 -2.72 8.30 -7.90
CA ARG A 163 -1.33 8.83 -8.04
C ARG A 163 -0.94 9.86 -6.95
N ARG A 164 -1.90 10.52 -6.31
CA ARG A 164 -1.67 11.51 -5.23
C ARG A 164 -1.31 10.90 -3.87
N LEU A 165 -1.45 9.58 -3.66
CA LEU A 165 -1.11 8.89 -2.42
C LEU A 165 0.24 8.15 -2.48
N GLY A 166 0.95 8.24 -3.61
CA GLY A 166 2.29 7.66 -3.78
C GLY A 166 3.25 8.15 -2.69
N GLY A 167 3.72 7.23 -1.85
CA GLY A 167 4.58 7.52 -0.70
C GLY A 167 3.92 7.38 0.68
N ARG A 168 2.69 6.87 0.73
CA ARG A 168 1.95 6.64 1.99
C ARG A 168 1.49 5.19 2.17
N ASN A 169 2.25 4.19 1.72
CA ASN A 169 1.89 2.76 1.83
C ASN A 169 1.47 2.38 3.27
N LEU A 170 2.21 2.89 4.26
CA LEU A 170 1.86 2.68 5.66
C LEU A 170 0.60 3.44 6.09
N ASP A 171 0.33 4.65 5.60
CA ASP A 171 -0.92 5.33 5.97
C ASP A 171 -2.13 4.66 5.31
N LEU A 172 -1.94 3.93 4.20
CA LEU A 172 -2.98 3.15 3.52
C LEU A 172 -3.35 1.88 4.30
N LEU A 173 -2.34 1.18 4.84
CA LEU A 173 -2.56 -0.02 5.66
C LEU A 173 -2.97 0.33 7.09
N PHE A 174 -2.28 1.28 7.73
CA PHE A 174 -2.41 1.56 9.16
C PHE A 174 -3.24 2.81 9.48
N GLY A 175 -3.69 3.55 8.47
CA GLY A 175 -4.49 4.78 8.63
C GLY A 175 -3.67 6.07 8.72
N TRP A 176 -4.38 7.20 8.63
CA TRP A 176 -3.74 8.53 8.61
C TRP A 176 -3.28 8.92 10.02
N ARG A 177 -1.95 9.00 10.22
CA ARG A 177 -1.22 9.07 11.50
C ARG A 177 -0.87 7.69 12.09
N TRP A 178 0.16 7.10 11.51
CA TRP A 178 0.98 5.98 12.03
C TRP A 178 1.30 6.02 13.55
N GLY A 179 1.24 7.18 14.23
CA GLY A 179 1.67 7.36 15.63
C GLY A 179 0.81 6.69 16.72
N LEU A 180 -0.21 5.93 16.34
CA LEU A 180 -1.01 5.11 17.25
C LEU A 180 -1.29 3.76 16.59
N ILE A 181 -0.25 2.98 16.26
CA ILE A 181 -0.39 1.60 15.78
C ILE A 181 -1.44 0.84 16.62
N GLY A 182 -1.45 1.07 17.94
CA GLY A 182 -2.43 0.58 18.94
C GLY A 182 -3.92 0.87 18.67
N HIS A 183 -4.26 1.85 17.84
CA HIS A 183 -5.64 2.22 17.48
C HIS A 183 -6.03 1.84 16.04
N SER A 184 -5.13 1.25 15.25
CA SER A 184 -5.50 0.80 13.91
C SER A 184 -6.46 -0.39 14.01
N MET A 185 -7.74 -0.16 13.68
CA MET A 185 -8.73 -1.23 13.52
C MET A 185 -8.55 -1.99 12.20
N TRP A 186 -7.43 -1.80 11.50
CA TRP A 186 -7.17 -2.34 10.17
C TRP A 186 -7.24 -3.86 10.16
N LEU A 187 -6.45 -4.50 11.02
CA LEU A 187 -6.43 -5.96 11.12
C LEU A 187 -7.76 -6.51 11.65
N ASP A 188 -8.46 -5.74 12.50
CA ASP A 188 -9.78 -6.12 13.00
C ASP A 188 -10.88 -6.02 11.93
N ASN A 189 -10.67 -5.18 10.90
CA ASN A 189 -11.64 -4.98 9.81
C ASN A 189 -11.35 -5.83 8.57
N GLN A 190 -10.35 -6.72 8.57
CA GLN A 190 -9.98 -7.52 7.39
C GLN A 190 -11.18 -8.26 6.78
N VAL A 191 -11.96 -8.96 7.60
CA VAL A 191 -13.16 -9.70 7.15
C VAL A 191 -14.18 -8.75 6.53
N LYS A 192 -14.51 -7.67 7.24
CA LYS A 192 -15.47 -6.66 6.79
C LYS A 192 -15.05 -6.01 5.46
N TRP A 193 -13.77 -5.73 5.29
CA TRP A 193 -13.25 -5.09 4.08
C TRP A 193 -13.21 -6.07 2.91
N ARG A 194 -12.88 -7.34 3.15
CA ARG A 194 -13.00 -8.43 2.17
C ARG A 194 -14.43 -8.53 1.65
N GLU A 195 -15.41 -8.59 2.54
CA GLU A 195 -16.84 -8.63 2.17
C GLU A 195 -17.23 -7.42 1.31
N LYS A 196 -16.84 -6.20 1.71
CA LYS A 196 -17.14 -4.98 0.94
C LYS A 196 -16.50 -4.97 -0.45
N ARG A 197 -15.27 -5.49 -0.58
CA ARG A 197 -14.61 -5.65 -1.86
C ARG A 197 -15.37 -6.62 -2.77
N LEU A 198 -15.72 -7.80 -2.23
CA LEU A 198 -16.48 -8.83 -2.96
C LEU A 198 -17.88 -8.33 -3.35
N GLU A 199 -18.58 -7.61 -2.48
CA GLU A 199 -19.85 -6.93 -2.82
C GLU A 199 -19.67 -5.95 -3.99
N GLY A 200 -18.58 -5.19 -3.98
CA GLY A 200 -18.23 -4.25 -5.04
C GLY A 200 -17.94 -4.94 -6.38
N GLU A 201 -17.22 -6.07 -6.35
CA GLU A 201 -16.94 -6.92 -7.51
C GLU A 201 -18.24 -7.52 -8.07
N ALA A 202 -19.07 -8.15 -7.22
CA ALA A 202 -20.37 -8.70 -7.61
C ALA A 202 -21.31 -7.62 -8.19
N ALA A 203 -21.31 -6.41 -7.62
CA ALA A 203 -22.09 -5.30 -8.15
C ALA A 203 -21.60 -4.84 -9.54
N LYS A 204 -20.28 -4.84 -9.78
CA LYS A 204 -19.69 -4.55 -11.10
C LYS A 204 -20.09 -5.62 -12.12
N GLU A 205 -20.00 -6.88 -11.75
CA GLU A 205 -20.42 -8.01 -12.60
C GLU A 205 -21.90 -7.93 -12.93
N ARG A 206 -22.77 -7.70 -11.94
CA ARG A 206 -24.21 -7.51 -12.17
C ARG A 206 -24.50 -6.36 -13.11
N LYS A 207 -23.78 -5.23 -12.99
CA LYS A 207 -23.91 -4.09 -13.92
C LYS A 207 -23.40 -4.44 -15.32
N LEU A 208 -22.34 -5.24 -15.44
CA LEU A 208 -21.82 -5.72 -16.72
C LEU A 208 -22.80 -6.69 -17.39
N ALA A 209 -23.35 -7.65 -16.64
CA ALA A 209 -24.36 -8.59 -17.10
C ALA A 209 -25.63 -7.87 -17.57
N LYS A 210 -26.13 -6.89 -16.80
CA LYS A 210 -27.25 -6.03 -17.21
C LYS A 210 -26.96 -5.25 -18.50
N ARG A 211 -25.73 -4.78 -18.70
CA ARG A 211 -25.31 -4.12 -19.94
C ARG A 211 -25.30 -5.11 -21.10
N ARG A 212 -24.66 -6.28 -20.94
CA ARG A 212 -24.63 -7.35 -21.94
C ARG A 212 -26.02 -7.83 -22.35
N ALA A 213 -26.94 -7.99 -21.40
CA ALA A 213 -28.32 -8.40 -21.67
C ALA A 213 -29.10 -7.38 -22.52
N LYS A 214 -28.73 -6.10 -22.46
CA LYS A 214 -29.31 -5.02 -23.27
C LYS A 214 -28.59 -4.82 -24.61
N SER A 215 -27.40 -5.41 -24.77
CA SER A 215 -26.61 -5.36 -25.99
C SER A 215 -27.06 -6.45 -26.96
N CYS A 216 -26.82 -6.21 -28.25
CA CYS A 216 -27.12 -7.11 -29.34
C CYS A 216 -26.42 -8.46 -29.18
N ASN A 217 -27.12 -9.56 -29.47
CA ASN A 217 -26.57 -10.92 -29.33
C ASN A 217 -25.58 -11.32 -30.44
N HIS A 218 -25.33 -10.48 -31.44
CA HIS A 218 -24.37 -10.76 -32.50
C HIS A 218 -22.94 -10.84 -31.95
N MET A 219 -22.24 -11.92 -32.29
CA MET A 219 -20.81 -12.11 -32.04
C MET A 219 -20.05 -11.93 -33.36
N ASP A 220 -18.97 -11.16 -33.34
CA ASP A 220 -18.09 -11.05 -34.49
C ASP A 220 -17.19 -12.30 -34.63
N THR A 221 -16.33 -12.30 -35.65
CA THR A 221 -15.40 -13.40 -35.93
C THR A 221 -14.35 -13.62 -34.84
N SER A 222 -14.13 -12.64 -33.96
CA SER A 222 -13.26 -12.76 -32.78
C SER A 222 -13.98 -13.25 -31.53
N GLY A 223 -15.30 -13.46 -31.61
CA GLY A 223 -16.14 -13.81 -30.46
C GLY A 223 -16.54 -12.62 -29.59
N ALA A 224 -16.31 -11.39 -30.05
CA ALA A 224 -16.70 -10.19 -29.32
C ALA A 224 -18.17 -9.84 -29.60
N GLN A 225 -18.93 -9.61 -28.51
CA GLN A 225 -20.34 -9.24 -28.60
C GLN A 225 -20.49 -7.80 -29.10
N CYS A 226 -21.41 -7.59 -30.04
CA CYS A 226 -21.78 -6.27 -30.52
C CYS A 226 -22.27 -5.39 -29.37
N ALA A 227 -21.60 -4.25 -29.14
CA ALA A 227 -21.96 -3.32 -28.07
C ALA A 227 -23.24 -2.50 -28.33
N ALA A 228 -23.79 -2.54 -29.56
CA ALA A 228 -25.01 -1.82 -29.90
C ALA A 228 -26.20 -2.34 -29.08
N PRO A 229 -27.13 -1.47 -28.66
CA PRO A 229 -28.32 -1.92 -27.94
C PRO A 229 -29.23 -2.77 -28.84
N LYS A 230 -29.97 -3.68 -28.21
CA LYS A 230 -31.07 -4.42 -28.83
C LYS A 230 -32.11 -3.47 -29.43
N SER A 231 -32.66 -3.81 -30.59
CA SER A 231 -33.63 -2.96 -31.28
C SER A 231 -34.98 -2.99 -30.57
N GLN A 232 -35.48 -1.84 -30.12
CA GLN A 232 -36.84 -1.71 -29.58
C GLN A 232 -37.92 -1.55 -30.66
N LYS A 233 -37.50 -1.39 -31.93
CA LYS A 233 -38.38 -1.06 -33.06
C LYS A 233 -38.35 -2.11 -34.17
N SER A 234 -37.59 -3.18 -34.02
CA SER A 234 -37.55 -4.24 -35.03
C SER A 234 -38.81 -5.10 -34.95
N THR A 235 -39.39 -5.42 -36.10
CA THR A 235 -40.48 -6.40 -36.25
C THR A 235 -39.98 -7.83 -36.41
N HIS A 236 -38.66 -8.03 -36.58
CA HIS A 236 -38.05 -9.36 -36.72
C HIS A 236 -37.59 -9.89 -35.35
N ASP A 237 -36.32 -9.71 -35.00
CA ASP A 237 -35.75 -10.23 -33.76
C ASP A 237 -35.28 -9.10 -32.84
N GLN A 238 -35.88 -9.05 -31.64
CA GLN A 238 -35.56 -8.08 -30.60
C GLN A 238 -34.23 -8.36 -29.91
N ASP A 239 -33.64 -9.54 -30.10
CA ASP A 239 -32.34 -9.89 -29.54
C ASP A 239 -31.15 -9.30 -30.32
N TYR A 240 -31.40 -8.72 -31.49
CA TYR A 240 -30.38 -8.12 -32.33
C TYR A 240 -30.59 -6.62 -32.54
N CYS A 241 -29.51 -5.90 -32.86
CA CYS A 241 -29.60 -4.51 -33.30
C CYS A 241 -30.06 -4.47 -34.76
N TYR A 242 -30.39 -3.27 -35.27
CA TYR A 242 -30.86 -3.10 -36.65
C TYR A 242 -29.86 -3.56 -37.72
N LYS A 243 -28.55 -3.57 -37.41
CA LYS A 243 -27.49 -4.00 -38.35
C LYS A 243 -27.32 -5.52 -38.43
N HIS A 244 -27.73 -6.24 -37.39
CA HIS A 244 -27.50 -7.68 -37.26
C HIS A 244 -28.81 -8.46 -37.23
N GLN A 245 -29.85 -7.95 -37.87
CA GLN A 245 -31.11 -8.66 -37.98
C GLN A 245 -30.89 -9.94 -38.81
N PRO A 246 -31.34 -11.11 -38.31
CA PRO A 246 -31.33 -12.33 -39.09
C PRO A 246 -32.25 -12.16 -40.31
N LYS A 247 -31.86 -12.80 -41.43
CA LYS A 247 -32.63 -12.78 -42.67
C LYS A 247 -33.85 -13.69 -42.60
#